data_AF-A0A956THW1-F1
#
_entry.id   AF-A0A956THW1-F1
#
_cell.length_a   1.000
_cell.length_b   1.000
_cell.length_c   1.000
_cell.angle_alpha   90.00
_cell.angle_beta   90.00
_cell.angle_gamma   90.00
#
_symmetry.space_group_name_H-M   'P 1'
#
loop_
_entity.id
_entity.type
_entity.pdbx_description
1 polymer ?
#
loop_
_entity_poly.entity_id
_entity_poly.type
_entity_poly.pdbx_seq_one_letter_code
_entity_poly.pdbx_strand_id
1 'polypeptide(L)'
;MIQPLAQSIPLKTARPRPEAATAALDRFSPSSTGWAPAMPRFASFSQLPPFNQRQNAGWSSVMTDIAQHEAPDDNNPYDDLITKGHETTHGINSWLRNNVDPPGPANWRPKAGFYLLENRSAVLYEPNFKKHEIIPYVPTSLRESRYDHYVAGQPAWDDHPLYIWDEWTAYINGTTVGLDQLDENKWTQGRRIASLGPLEFTVYSLAVAQATAELDPASWANDPQLKSLLAFNCERSMQVAQAAQATPELNHPRFDGYLEKFRTSPDASGLRRFARAELGADWCRQVFGF
;
A
#
# COMPACT_ATOMS: atom_id res chain seq x y z
N MET A 1 3.22 -17.25 -11.23
CA MET A 1 1.92 -17.91 -10.99
C MET A 1 1.49 -17.47 -9.60
N ILE A 2 0.71 -16.39 -9.51
CA ILE A 2 0.26 -15.78 -8.26
C ILE A 2 -0.64 -16.80 -7.55
N GLN A 3 -0.39 -17.10 -6.28
CA GLN A 3 -1.32 -17.93 -5.50
C GLN A 3 -2.70 -17.23 -5.50
N PRO A 4 -3.79 -17.89 -5.93
CA PRO A 4 -5.09 -17.26 -5.94
C PRO A 4 -5.45 -16.80 -4.51
N LEU A 5 -5.70 -15.50 -4.36
CA LEU A 5 -6.21 -14.92 -3.13
C LEU A 5 -7.61 -15.51 -2.87
N ALA A 6 -7.67 -16.38 -1.85
CA ALA A 6 -8.85 -16.89 -1.15
C ALA A 6 -9.71 -17.98 -1.82
N GLN A 7 -9.91 -19.07 -1.07
CA GLN A 7 -11.02 -20.00 -1.25
C GLN A 7 -12.31 -19.36 -0.70
N SER A 8 -13.40 -19.42 -1.46
CA SER A 8 -14.70 -18.88 -1.05
C SER A 8 -15.36 -19.76 0.02
N ILE A 9 -15.81 -19.14 1.12
CA ILE A 9 -16.62 -19.79 2.17
C ILE A 9 -18.02 -19.15 2.13
N PRO A 10 -19.12 -19.93 2.07
CA PRO A 10 -20.48 -19.38 2.05
C PRO A 10 -20.81 -18.62 3.34
N LEU A 11 -21.36 -17.42 3.23
CA LEU A 11 -21.80 -16.60 4.37
C LEU A 11 -23.23 -16.96 4.81
N LYS A 12 -23.43 -17.10 6.13
CA LYS A 12 -24.76 -17.05 6.76
C LYS A 12 -25.28 -15.60 6.74
N THR A 13 -26.58 -15.45 6.50
CA THR A 13 -27.37 -14.21 6.38
C THR A 13 -26.88 -13.04 7.27
N ALA A 14 -26.61 -11.89 6.65
CA ALA A 14 -26.05 -10.70 7.27
C ALA A 14 -27.03 -9.99 8.25
N ARG A 15 -26.48 -9.45 9.34
CA ARG A 15 -27.18 -8.52 10.26
C ARG A 15 -27.25 -7.11 9.65
N PRO A 16 -28.27 -6.30 9.98
CA PRO A 16 -28.33 -4.89 9.56
C PRO A 16 -27.11 -4.12 10.09
N ARG A 17 -26.48 -3.31 9.22
CA ARG A 17 -25.29 -2.50 9.53
C ARG A 17 -25.68 -1.13 10.11
N PRO A 18 -24.80 -0.48 10.90
CA PRO A 18 -25.01 0.89 11.39
C PRO A 18 -25.05 1.90 10.22
N GLU A 19 -25.67 3.06 10.46
CA GLU A 19 -25.94 4.14 9.50
C GLU A 19 -24.72 4.55 8.64
N ALA A 20 -25.03 4.90 7.38
CA ALA A 20 -24.12 5.07 6.25
C ALA A 20 -23.00 6.09 6.50
N ALA A 21 -21.77 5.65 6.21
CA ALA A 21 -20.55 6.43 6.25
C ALA A 21 -20.46 7.43 5.07
N THR A 22 -19.90 8.60 5.35
CA THR A 22 -19.31 9.51 4.37
C THR A 22 -18.38 8.78 3.38
N ALA A 23 -18.32 9.24 2.13
CA ALA A 23 -17.62 8.61 1.02
C ALA A 23 -16.22 8.08 1.42
N ALA A 24 -15.94 6.80 1.12
CA ALA A 24 -14.73 6.13 1.60
C ALA A 24 -13.43 6.81 1.14
N LEU A 25 -13.48 7.53 0.02
CA LEU A 25 -12.38 8.35 -0.50
C LEU A 25 -11.93 9.44 0.50
N ASP A 26 -12.87 10.17 1.11
CA ASP A 26 -12.56 11.19 2.12
C ASP A 26 -12.07 10.57 3.44
N ARG A 27 -12.53 9.35 3.75
CA ARG A 27 -12.19 8.63 4.99
C ARG A 27 -10.72 8.24 5.06
N PHE A 28 -10.09 7.98 3.92
CA PHE A 28 -8.68 7.58 3.83
C PHE A 28 -7.78 8.70 3.29
N SER A 29 -8.32 9.92 3.17
CA SER A 29 -7.54 11.11 2.87
C SER A 29 -6.93 11.66 4.18
N PRO A 30 -5.59 11.88 4.25
CA PRO A 30 -4.91 12.30 5.49
C PRO A 30 -5.44 13.59 6.12
N SER A 31 -6.18 14.41 5.37
CA SER A 31 -6.69 15.71 5.82
C SER A 31 -7.93 15.64 6.71
N SER A 32 -8.66 14.52 6.75
CA SER A 32 -9.97 14.45 7.45
C SER A 32 -9.88 14.29 8.96
N THR A 33 -8.69 13.99 9.51
CA THR A 33 -8.53 13.65 10.92
C THR A 33 -8.13 14.82 11.82
N GLY A 34 -7.84 16.00 11.25
CA GLY A 34 -7.38 17.17 12.03
C GLY A 34 -5.96 17.02 12.60
N TRP A 35 -5.15 16.11 12.04
CA TRP A 35 -3.83 15.76 12.53
C TRP A 35 -2.75 16.65 11.90
N ALA A 36 -2.45 17.78 12.56
CA ALA A 36 -1.18 18.48 12.37
C ALA A 36 -0.81 19.18 13.69
N PRO A 37 0.38 18.89 14.25
CA PRO A 37 1.56 19.57 13.71
C PRO A 37 2.84 18.71 13.62
N ALA A 38 3.75 19.20 12.78
CA ALA A 38 5.21 18.91 12.71
C ALA A 38 5.74 17.82 11.76
N MET A 39 4.92 17.16 10.94
CA MET A 39 5.49 16.50 9.76
C MET A 39 5.87 17.57 8.71
N PRO A 40 7.03 17.46 8.04
CA PRO A 40 7.32 18.27 6.86
C PRO A 40 6.09 18.20 5.96
N ARG A 41 5.59 19.36 5.52
CA ARG A 41 4.44 19.42 4.60
C ARG A 41 4.69 18.36 3.52
N PHE A 42 3.79 17.39 3.40
CA PHE A 42 3.90 16.33 2.41
C PHE A 42 4.32 16.96 1.09
N ALA A 43 5.41 16.45 0.50
CA ALA A 43 5.78 16.85 -0.85
C ALA A 43 4.56 16.63 -1.76
N SER A 44 4.27 17.60 -2.63
CA SER A 44 3.03 17.63 -3.40
C SER A 44 2.95 16.41 -4.32
N PHE A 45 1.91 15.61 -4.18
CA PHE A 45 1.61 14.56 -5.15
C PHE A 45 1.27 15.17 -6.51
N SER A 46 1.69 14.49 -7.57
CA SER A 46 1.32 14.85 -8.93
C SER A 46 -0.13 14.48 -9.19
N GLN A 47 -0.81 15.22 -10.06
CA GLN A 47 -2.13 14.88 -10.55
C GLN A 47 -1.98 14.00 -11.79
N LEU A 48 -2.57 12.80 -11.76
CA LEU A 48 -2.70 11.90 -12.88
C LEU A 48 -4.16 11.98 -13.37
N PRO A 49 -4.46 12.63 -14.50
CA PRO A 49 -5.81 12.62 -15.02
C PRO A 49 -6.20 11.20 -15.48
N PRO A 50 -7.50 10.86 -15.43
CA PRO A 50 -7.97 9.56 -15.90
C PRO A 50 -7.66 9.38 -17.39
N PHE A 51 -7.23 8.17 -17.76
CA PHE A 51 -6.93 7.79 -19.15
C PHE A 51 -8.19 7.46 -19.94
N ASN A 52 -9.27 7.11 -19.26
CA ASN A 52 -10.50 6.66 -19.88
C ASN A 52 -11.73 7.01 -19.00
N GLN A 53 -12.93 6.71 -19.50
CA GLN A 53 -14.20 6.96 -18.81
C GLN A 53 -14.92 5.65 -18.45
N ARG A 54 -14.17 4.54 -18.24
CA ARG A 54 -14.77 3.25 -17.87
C ARG A 54 -15.55 3.39 -16.57
N GLN A 55 -16.69 2.70 -16.53
CA GLN A 55 -17.58 2.65 -15.39
C GLN A 55 -18.41 1.37 -15.45
N ASN A 56 -18.84 0.88 -14.29
CA ASN A 56 -19.73 -0.27 -14.18
C ASN A 56 -20.63 -0.06 -12.96
N ALA A 57 -21.93 -0.35 -13.09
CA ALA A 57 -22.89 -0.18 -11.99
C ALA A 57 -22.54 -1.02 -10.74
N GLY A 58 -21.82 -2.14 -10.92
CA GLY A 58 -21.32 -2.99 -9.84
C GLY A 58 -19.99 -2.54 -9.25
N TRP A 59 -19.37 -1.46 -9.73
CA TRP A 59 -18.15 -0.89 -9.16
C TRP A 59 -18.47 0.24 -8.19
N SER A 60 -17.72 0.32 -7.10
CA SER A 60 -17.75 1.45 -6.18
C SER A 60 -16.99 2.65 -6.77
N SER A 61 -17.00 3.78 -6.06
CA SER A 61 -16.24 4.96 -6.43
C SER A 61 -14.75 4.69 -6.56
N VAL A 62 -14.13 3.97 -5.62
CA VAL A 62 -12.70 3.61 -5.64
C VAL A 62 -12.37 2.67 -6.81
N MET A 63 -13.17 1.64 -7.07
CA MET A 63 -12.91 0.75 -8.21
C MET A 63 -13.09 1.49 -9.54
N THR A 64 -14.05 2.42 -9.61
CA THR A 64 -14.25 3.27 -10.79
C THR A 64 -13.04 4.19 -11.01
N ASP A 65 -12.53 4.84 -9.96
CA ASP A 65 -11.31 5.65 -9.99
C ASP A 65 -10.13 4.85 -10.54
N ILE A 66 -9.84 3.66 -9.98
CA ILE A 66 -8.76 2.79 -10.48
C ILE A 66 -8.98 2.40 -11.95
N ALA A 67 -10.19 2.00 -12.34
CA ALA A 67 -10.47 1.58 -13.72
C ALA A 67 -10.33 2.73 -14.74
N GLN A 68 -10.66 3.95 -14.35
CA GLN A 68 -10.48 5.14 -15.19
C GLN A 68 -9.00 5.49 -15.40
N HIS A 69 -8.15 5.06 -14.49
CA HIS A 69 -6.70 5.22 -14.58
C HIS A 69 -5.98 3.99 -15.11
N GLU A 70 -6.68 2.88 -15.39
CA GLU A 70 -6.08 1.68 -16.01
C GLU A 70 -5.29 2.07 -17.27
N ALA A 71 -4.02 1.68 -17.29
CA ALA A 71 -3.06 2.08 -18.31
C ALA A 71 -3.58 1.80 -19.73
N PRO A 72 -3.26 2.65 -20.72
CA PRO A 72 -3.57 2.37 -22.11
C PRO A 72 -3.07 0.98 -22.51
N ASP A 73 -3.90 0.26 -23.27
CA ASP A 73 -3.66 -1.12 -23.74
C ASP A 73 -3.65 -2.21 -22.65
N ASP A 74 -3.84 -1.85 -21.38
CA ASP A 74 -4.06 -2.82 -20.30
C ASP A 74 -5.53 -3.25 -20.24
N ASN A 75 -5.75 -4.54 -19.99
CA ASN A 75 -7.06 -5.15 -19.89
C ASN A 75 -7.03 -6.24 -18.82
N ASN A 76 -7.21 -5.82 -17.58
CA ASN A 76 -7.19 -6.72 -16.45
C ASN A 76 -8.47 -7.60 -16.38
N PRO A 77 -8.34 -8.94 -16.52
CA PRO A 77 -9.48 -9.84 -16.63
C PRO A 77 -10.02 -10.34 -15.29
N TYR A 78 -9.48 -9.91 -14.14
CA TYR A 78 -9.93 -10.43 -12.85
C TYR A 78 -11.37 -9.99 -12.54
N ASP A 79 -12.23 -10.98 -12.26
CA ASP A 79 -13.59 -10.75 -11.74
C ASP A 79 -13.56 -10.38 -10.25
N ASP A 80 -12.52 -10.81 -9.53
CA ASP A 80 -12.38 -10.51 -8.12
C ASP A 80 -11.98 -9.04 -7.94
N LEU A 81 -12.86 -8.15 -7.45
CA LEU A 81 -12.62 -6.70 -7.52
C LEU A 81 -11.50 -6.20 -6.61
N ILE A 82 -11.24 -6.87 -5.48
CA ILE A 82 -10.04 -6.59 -4.67
C ILE A 82 -8.78 -6.91 -5.48
N THR A 83 -8.74 -8.11 -6.07
CA THR A 83 -7.63 -8.54 -6.94
C THR A 83 -7.52 -7.64 -8.17
N LYS A 84 -8.63 -7.27 -8.80
CA LYS A 84 -8.67 -6.36 -9.95
C LYS A 84 -8.10 -5.00 -9.58
N GLY A 85 -8.54 -4.41 -8.46
CA GLY A 85 -8.00 -3.14 -7.98
C GLY A 85 -6.50 -3.20 -7.69
N HIS A 86 -6.02 -4.30 -7.10
CA HIS A 86 -4.60 -4.56 -6.85
C HIS A 86 -3.79 -4.65 -8.16
N GLU A 87 -4.20 -5.53 -9.06
CA GLU A 87 -3.47 -5.82 -10.30
C GLU A 87 -3.53 -4.66 -11.30
N THR A 88 -4.67 -3.96 -11.39
CA THR A 88 -4.76 -2.72 -12.18
C THR A 88 -3.86 -1.64 -11.59
N THR A 89 -3.71 -1.54 -10.26
CA THR A 89 -2.75 -0.59 -9.65
C THR A 89 -1.32 -0.85 -10.12
N HIS A 90 -0.88 -2.12 -10.25
CA HIS A 90 0.43 -2.44 -10.82
C HIS A 90 0.57 -1.94 -12.28
N GLY A 91 -0.47 -2.09 -13.09
CA GLY A 91 -0.52 -1.55 -14.46
C GLY A 91 -0.32 -0.03 -14.49
N ILE A 92 -1.01 0.71 -13.61
CA ILE A 92 -0.89 2.17 -13.48
C ILE A 92 0.53 2.56 -13.03
N ASN A 93 1.06 1.87 -12.01
CA ASN A 93 2.39 2.11 -11.47
C ASN A 93 3.48 1.87 -12.52
N SER A 94 3.34 0.81 -13.31
CA SER A 94 4.21 0.51 -14.45
C SER A 94 4.15 1.59 -15.52
N TRP A 95 2.94 2.07 -15.86
CA TRP A 95 2.78 3.17 -16.81
C TRP A 95 3.47 4.45 -16.30
N LEU A 96 3.25 4.82 -15.03
CA LEU A 96 3.87 5.99 -14.40
C LEU A 96 5.40 5.92 -14.46
N ARG A 97 5.98 4.78 -14.05
CA ARG A 97 7.43 4.53 -14.10
C ARG A 97 8.02 4.74 -15.50
N ASN A 98 7.32 4.29 -16.52
CA ASN A 98 7.83 4.25 -17.89
C ASN A 98 7.56 5.53 -18.69
N ASN A 99 6.50 6.29 -18.36
CA ASN A 99 6.02 7.39 -19.19
C ASN A 99 6.18 8.77 -18.55
N VAL A 100 6.27 8.88 -17.22
CA VAL A 100 6.46 10.17 -16.55
C VAL A 100 7.96 10.47 -16.46
N ASP A 101 8.39 11.60 -17.03
CA ASP A 101 9.80 12.04 -17.08
C ASP A 101 10.73 10.98 -17.71
N PRO A 102 10.47 10.53 -18.95
CA PRO A 102 11.23 9.43 -19.55
C PRO A 102 12.72 9.77 -19.55
N PRO A 103 13.59 8.86 -19.08
CA PRO A 103 14.99 9.17 -18.86
C PRO A 103 15.70 9.57 -20.16
N GLY A 104 16.49 10.65 -20.09
CA GLY A 104 17.45 10.99 -21.13
C GLY A 104 18.66 10.03 -21.14
N PRO A 105 19.36 9.86 -22.27
CA PRO A 105 20.39 8.82 -22.44
C PRO A 105 21.64 8.98 -21.56
N ALA A 106 21.86 10.13 -20.94
CA ALA A 106 23.11 10.41 -20.22
C ALA A 106 23.09 10.00 -18.73
N ASN A 107 21.92 9.85 -18.09
CA ASN A 107 21.79 9.61 -16.65
C ASN A 107 20.56 8.74 -16.32
N TRP A 108 20.45 7.58 -16.96
CA TRP A 108 19.36 6.64 -16.68
C TRP A 108 19.48 6.10 -15.24
N ARG A 109 18.52 6.47 -14.39
CA ARG A 109 18.31 5.85 -13.08
C ARG A 109 16.93 5.18 -13.09
N PRO A 110 16.81 3.91 -12.66
CA PRO A 110 15.51 3.26 -12.52
C PRO A 110 14.58 4.08 -11.62
N LYS A 111 13.28 4.01 -11.89
CA LYS A 111 12.24 4.71 -11.16
C LYS A 111 11.14 3.74 -10.74
N ALA A 112 10.33 4.17 -9.79
CA ALA A 112 9.07 3.54 -9.41
C ALA A 112 7.94 4.58 -9.50
N GLY A 113 6.78 4.15 -9.98
CA GLY A 113 5.56 4.95 -10.01
C GLY A 113 4.55 4.42 -9.01
N PHE A 114 3.75 5.31 -8.41
CA PHE A 114 2.77 4.94 -7.40
C PHE A 114 1.47 5.73 -7.62
N TYR A 115 0.37 5.01 -7.81
CA TYR A 115 -0.97 5.56 -7.88
C TYR A 115 -1.66 5.49 -6.52
N LEU A 116 -2.10 6.66 -6.02
CA LEU A 116 -2.48 6.88 -4.64
C LEU A 116 -3.98 7.18 -4.48
N LEU A 117 -4.77 6.80 -5.49
CA LEU A 117 -6.19 7.12 -5.66
C LEU A 117 -6.44 8.63 -5.79
N GLU A 118 -7.68 9.00 -6.15
CA GLU A 118 -8.12 10.39 -6.23
C GLU A 118 -7.26 11.21 -7.18
N ASN A 119 -6.91 10.63 -8.33
CA ASN A 119 -6.00 11.23 -9.32
C ASN A 119 -4.59 11.57 -8.76
N ARG A 120 -4.17 11.04 -7.61
CA ARG A 120 -2.85 11.32 -7.05
C ARG A 120 -1.83 10.30 -7.52
N SER A 121 -0.63 10.78 -7.87
CA SER A 121 0.51 9.92 -8.16
C SER A 121 1.80 10.45 -7.56
N ALA A 122 2.77 9.55 -7.41
CA ALA A 122 4.15 9.86 -7.11
C ALA A 122 5.07 9.07 -8.04
N VAL A 123 6.23 9.64 -8.37
CA VAL A 123 7.32 8.94 -9.04
C VAL A 123 8.57 9.18 -8.23
N LEU A 124 9.27 8.10 -7.88
CA LEU A 124 10.50 8.11 -7.12
C LEU A 124 11.62 7.44 -7.91
N TYR A 125 12.86 7.80 -7.62
CA TYR A 125 13.99 7.04 -8.11
C TYR A 125 14.24 5.81 -7.23
N GLU A 126 14.62 4.69 -7.84
CA GLU A 126 15.02 3.49 -7.11
C GLU A 126 16.29 3.77 -6.29
N PRO A 127 16.32 3.43 -4.99
CA PRO A 127 17.54 3.40 -4.19
C PRO A 127 18.66 2.55 -4.82
N ASN A 128 19.91 2.92 -4.57
CA ASN A 128 21.08 2.25 -5.14
C ASN A 128 21.51 1.01 -4.34
N PHE A 129 20.60 0.06 -4.14
CA PHE A 129 20.86 -1.26 -3.57
C PHE A 129 19.89 -2.30 -4.17
N LYS A 130 20.14 -3.59 -3.94
CA LYS A 130 19.30 -4.69 -4.42
C LYS A 130 18.21 -5.05 -3.44
N LYS A 131 17.05 -5.47 -3.94
CA LYS A 131 15.89 -5.84 -3.11
C LYS A 131 16.24 -6.85 -2.04
N HIS A 132 17.03 -7.89 -2.34
CA HIS A 132 17.42 -8.88 -1.32
C HIS A 132 18.24 -8.29 -0.15
N GLU A 133 18.88 -7.13 -0.32
CA GLU A 133 19.63 -6.46 0.75
C GLU A 133 18.72 -5.91 1.85
N ILE A 134 17.39 -5.90 1.67
CA ILE A 134 16.44 -5.55 2.75
C ILE A 134 16.20 -6.70 3.74
N ILE A 135 16.55 -7.94 3.39
CA ILE A 135 16.28 -9.13 4.21
C ILE A 135 16.76 -8.97 5.67
N PRO A 136 17.99 -8.48 5.95
CA PRO A 136 18.46 -8.28 7.33
C PRO A 136 17.64 -7.26 8.12
N TYR A 137 16.94 -6.35 7.45
CA TYR A 137 16.15 -5.28 8.07
C TYR A 137 14.72 -5.71 8.42
N VAL A 138 14.23 -6.84 7.88
CA VAL A 138 12.92 -7.38 8.22
C VAL A 138 13.01 -8.25 9.48
N PRO A 139 12.35 -7.87 10.61
CA PRO A 139 12.37 -8.66 11.84
C PRO A 139 11.84 -10.07 11.62
N THR A 140 12.52 -11.08 12.18
CA THR A 140 12.18 -12.49 11.93
C THR A 140 10.77 -12.83 12.41
N SER A 141 10.33 -12.24 13.53
CA SER A 141 8.99 -12.43 14.08
C SER A 141 7.86 -11.91 13.18
N LEU A 142 8.20 -11.09 12.16
CA LEU A 142 7.29 -10.46 11.21
C LEU A 142 7.45 -11.02 9.78
N ARG A 143 8.19 -12.12 9.59
CA ARG A 143 8.34 -12.78 8.29
C ARG A 143 7.21 -13.79 8.08
N GLU A 144 6.10 -13.32 7.52
CA GLU A 144 4.96 -14.16 7.17
C GLU A 144 5.00 -14.59 5.69
N SER A 145 3.96 -15.24 5.18
CA SER A 145 3.96 -15.82 3.83
C SER A 145 4.28 -14.83 2.69
N ARG A 146 3.98 -13.53 2.86
CA ARG A 146 4.33 -12.52 1.84
C ARG A 146 5.81 -12.16 1.86
N TYR A 147 6.49 -12.29 3.00
CA TYR A 147 7.94 -12.14 3.06
C TYR A 147 8.62 -13.17 2.15
N ASP A 148 8.22 -14.44 2.27
CA ASP A 148 8.78 -15.51 1.45
C ASP A 148 8.53 -15.28 -0.04
N HIS A 149 7.39 -14.71 -0.42
CA HIS A 149 7.08 -14.44 -1.82
C HIS A 149 7.81 -13.20 -2.36
N TYR A 150 7.59 -12.03 -1.75
CA TYR A 150 7.95 -10.75 -2.35
C TYR A 150 9.33 -10.25 -1.93
N VAL A 151 9.79 -10.62 -0.73
CA VAL A 151 11.07 -10.16 -0.18
C VAL A 151 12.18 -11.17 -0.47
N ALA A 152 12.02 -12.42 -0.01
CA ALA A 152 13.10 -13.41 -0.05
C ALA A 152 13.09 -14.32 -1.28
N GLY A 153 11.92 -14.73 -1.78
CA GLY A 153 11.81 -15.85 -2.72
C GLY A 153 11.70 -15.51 -4.20
N GLN A 154 11.35 -14.27 -4.56
CA GLN A 154 11.25 -13.86 -5.97
C GLN A 154 12.49 -13.09 -6.42
N PRO A 155 13.33 -13.65 -7.32
CA PRO A 155 14.53 -12.96 -7.84
C PRO A 155 14.19 -11.88 -8.87
N ALA A 156 12.97 -11.86 -9.41
CA ALA A 156 12.53 -10.76 -10.26
C ALA A 156 12.48 -9.46 -9.46
N TRP A 157 12.77 -8.34 -10.14
CA TRP A 157 12.80 -7.00 -9.56
C TRP A 157 13.88 -6.82 -8.48
N ASP A 158 14.94 -7.66 -8.47
CA ASP A 158 16.00 -7.51 -7.48
C ASP A 158 16.82 -6.23 -7.64
N ASP A 159 16.82 -5.62 -8.82
CA ASP A 159 17.37 -4.29 -9.11
C ASP A 159 16.37 -3.14 -8.88
N HIS A 160 15.18 -3.43 -8.34
CA HIS A 160 14.11 -2.47 -8.07
C HIS A 160 13.60 -2.62 -6.62
N PRO A 161 14.36 -2.17 -5.60
CA PRO A 161 13.96 -2.35 -4.20
C PRO A 161 12.60 -1.71 -3.85
N LEU A 162 12.16 -0.66 -4.55
CA LEU A 162 10.82 -0.08 -4.38
C LEU A 162 9.69 -0.94 -4.98
N TYR A 163 9.98 -2.09 -5.60
CA TYR A 163 8.94 -3.08 -5.93
C TYR A 163 8.14 -3.51 -4.69
N ILE A 164 8.75 -3.52 -3.51
CA ILE A 164 8.03 -3.75 -2.25
C ILE A 164 6.97 -2.65 -1.99
N TRP A 165 7.23 -1.41 -2.39
CA TRP A 165 6.28 -0.31 -2.26
C TRP A 165 5.20 -0.33 -3.35
N ASP A 166 5.51 -0.88 -4.53
CA ASP A 166 4.55 -1.15 -5.59
C ASP A 166 3.48 -2.14 -5.09
N GLU A 167 3.92 -3.27 -4.55
CA GLU A 167 3.06 -4.24 -3.86
C GLU A 167 2.29 -3.62 -2.71
N TRP A 168 2.96 -2.83 -1.86
CA TRP A 168 2.31 -2.16 -0.74
C TRP A 168 1.14 -1.27 -1.20
N THR A 169 1.38 -0.45 -2.22
CA THR A 169 0.38 0.46 -2.79
C THR A 169 -0.78 -0.33 -3.40
N ALA A 170 -0.49 -1.39 -4.15
CA ALA A 170 -1.51 -2.27 -4.72
C ALA A 170 -2.36 -2.98 -3.65
N TYR A 171 -1.75 -3.45 -2.54
CA TYR A 171 -2.50 -4.03 -1.41
C TYR A 171 -3.39 -3.01 -0.70
N ILE A 172 -2.90 -1.77 -0.49
CA ILE A 172 -3.72 -0.68 0.07
C ILE A 172 -4.92 -0.42 -0.84
N ASN A 173 -4.69 -0.19 -2.13
CA ASN A 173 -5.75 0.14 -3.08
C ASN A 173 -6.76 -1.01 -3.24
N GLY A 174 -6.31 -2.25 -3.41
CA GLY A 174 -7.21 -3.42 -3.49
C GLY A 174 -8.05 -3.61 -2.24
N THR A 175 -7.46 -3.43 -1.05
CA THR A 175 -8.22 -3.52 0.22
C THR A 175 -9.23 -2.36 0.34
N THR A 176 -8.86 -1.17 -0.14
CA THR A 176 -9.74 0.00 -0.18
C THR A 176 -10.94 -0.24 -1.08
N VAL A 177 -10.75 -0.88 -2.26
CA VAL A 177 -11.85 -1.32 -3.13
C VAL A 177 -12.83 -2.22 -2.38
N GLY A 178 -12.33 -3.20 -1.62
CA GLY A 178 -13.19 -4.10 -0.84
C GLY A 178 -14.04 -3.39 0.19
N LEU A 179 -13.45 -2.44 0.92
CA LEU A 179 -14.15 -1.62 1.92
C LEU A 179 -15.20 -0.72 1.26
N ASP A 180 -14.84 -0.02 0.20
CA ASP A 180 -15.72 0.90 -0.50
C ASP A 180 -16.91 0.18 -1.18
N GLN A 181 -16.68 -1.02 -1.71
CA GLN A 181 -17.74 -1.89 -2.22
C GLN A 181 -18.72 -2.32 -1.11
N LEU A 182 -18.24 -2.55 0.11
CA LEU A 182 -19.09 -2.87 1.25
C LEU A 182 -19.89 -1.65 1.72
N ASP A 183 -19.25 -0.49 1.78
CA ASP A 183 -19.86 0.78 2.21
C ASP A 183 -20.96 1.23 1.23
N GLU A 184 -20.75 1.05 -0.08
CA GLU A 184 -21.73 1.35 -1.12
C GLU A 184 -22.78 0.25 -1.36
N ASN A 185 -22.82 -0.80 -0.53
CA ASN A 185 -23.73 -1.96 -0.68
C ASN A 185 -23.62 -2.69 -2.03
N LYS A 186 -22.42 -2.70 -2.63
CA LYS A 186 -22.11 -3.35 -3.92
C LYS A 186 -21.33 -4.66 -3.79
N TRP A 187 -20.93 -5.04 -2.56
CA TRP A 187 -20.14 -6.25 -2.32
C TRP A 187 -20.91 -7.55 -2.58
N THR A 188 -20.41 -8.35 -3.51
CA THR A 188 -21.01 -9.64 -3.91
C THR A 188 -20.06 -10.84 -3.79
N GLN A 189 -18.83 -10.62 -3.32
CA GLN A 189 -17.74 -11.59 -3.50
C GLN A 189 -17.55 -12.55 -2.31
N GLY A 190 -18.39 -12.47 -1.28
CA GLY A 190 -18.27 -13.29 -0.08
C GLY A 190 -17.07 -12.89 0.79
N ARG A 191 -16.53 -13.82 1.57
CA ARG A 191 -15.38 -13.53 2.44
C ARG A 191 -14.08 -13.41 1.63
N ARG A 192 -13.26 -12.42 1.96
CA ARG A 192 -11.89 -12.21 1.49
C ARG A 192 -10.99 -11.88 2.68
N ILE A 193 -9.69 -12.11 2.50
CA ILE A 193 -8.69 -11.84 3.53
C ILE A 193 -7.83 -10.69 3.03
N ALA A 194 -8.26 -9.46 3.32
CA ALA A 194 -7.65 -8.25 2.76
C ALA A 194 -6.89 -7.42 3.81
N SER A 195 -7.30 -7.49 5.07
CA SER A 195 -6.73 -6.67 6.17
C SER A 195 -5.23 -6.86 6.44
N LEU A 196 -4.68 -8.07 6.28
CA LEU A 196 -3.27 -8.33 6.67
C LEU A 196 -2.24 -7.80 5.67
N GLY A 197 -2.59 -7.76 4.37
CA GLY A 197 -1.66 -7.37 3.30
C GLY A 197 -1.05 -5.98 3.51
N PRO A 198 -1.87 -4.92 3.67
CA PRO A 198 -1.35 -3.58 3.94
C PRO A 198 -0.45 -3.52 5.20
N LEU A 199 -0.86 -4.19 6.28
CA LEU A 199 -0.08 -4.24 7.53
C LEU A 199 1.29 -4.92 7.35
N GLU A 200 1.35 -6.09 6.68
CA GLU A 200 2.62 -6.76 6.39
C GLU A 200 3.55 -5.86 5.58
N PHE A 201 3.05 -5.27 4.50
CA PHE A 201 3.84 -4.40 3.63
C PHE A 201 4.22 -3.06 4.27
N THR A 202 3.55 -2.65 5.34
CA THR A 202 4.01 -1.51 6.17
C THR A 202 5.34 -1.84 6.83
N VAL A 203 5.48 -3.05 7.38
CA VAL A 203 6.73 -3.52 8.00
C VAL A 203 7.82 -3.63 6.94
N TYR A 204 7.53 -4.26 5.80
CA TYR A 204 8.53 -4.46 4.74
C TYR A 204 8.95 -3.12 4.11
N SER A 205 8.03 -2.17 3.96
CA SER A 205 8.34 -0.84 3.42
C SER A 205 9.14 0.03 4.38
N LEU A 206 8.91 -0.09 5.70
CA LEU A 206 9.80 0.51 6.70
C LEU A 206 11.21 -0.11 6.65
N ALA A 207 11.31 -1.42 6.38
CA ALA A 207 12.60 -2.08 6.24
C ALA A 207 13.34 -1.61 4.97
N VAL A 208 12.63 -1.40 3.85
CA VAL A 208 13.19 -0.75 2.65
C VAL A 208 13.68 0.66 2.99
N ALA A 209 12.89 1.46 3.70
CA ALA A 209 13.28 2.81 4.10
C ALA A 209 14.52 2.81 4.99
N GLN A 210 14.61 1.89 5.96
CA GLN A 210 15.77 1.74 6.82
C GLN A 210 17.00 1.32 6.01
N ALA A 211 16.86 0.36 5.09
CA ALA A 211 17.93 -0.04 4.18
C ALA A 211 18.37 1.13 3.28
N THR A 212 17.45 1.96 2.78
CA THR A 212 17.80 3.17 2.02
C THR A 212 18.59 4.15 2.87
N ALA A 213 18.20 4.40 4.11
CA ALA A 213 18.92 5.29 5.01
C ALA A 213 20.36 4.82 5.30
N GLU A 214 20.60 3.50 5.32
CA GLU A 214 21.91 2.91 5.64
C GLU A 214 22.78 2.66 4.40
N LEU A 215 22.21 2.12 3.32
CA LEU A 215 22.92 1.69 2.11
C LEU A 215 22.97 2.77 1.01
N ASP A 216 22.00 3.69 0.99
CA ASP A 216 21.94 4.82 0.07
C ASP A 216 21.54 6.13 0.80
N PRO A 217 22.37 6.58 1.76
CA PRO A 217 22.07 7.75 2.58
C PRO A 217 21.90 9.03 1.75
N ALA A 218 22.52 9.10 0.56
CA ALA A 218 22.37 10.22 -0.35
C ALA A 218 20.93 10.33 -0.88
N SER A 219 20.32 9.22 -1.30
CA SER A 219 18.91 9.22 -1.71
C SER A 219 17.98 9.50 -0.53
N TRP A 220 18.25 8.90 0.64
CA TRP A 220 17.43 9.13 1.83
C TRP A 220 17.43 10.59 2.31
N ALA A 221 18.59 11.26 2.26
CA ALA A 221 18.73 12.63 2.72
C ALA A 221 18.19 13.67 1.73
N ASN A 222 18.32 13.42 0.42
CA ASN A 222 18.04 14.42 -0.61
C ASN A 222 16.66 14.27 -1.27
N ASP A 223 15.93 13.18 -1.02
CA ASP A 223 14.58 12.96 -1.57
C ASP A 223 13.49 13.10 -0.48
N PRO A 224 12.95 14.32 -0.26
CA PRO A 224 11.85 14.52 0.68
C PRO A 224 10.54 13.85 0.22
N GLN A 225 10.37 13.52 -1.07
CA GLN A 225 9.20 12.81 -1.58
C GLN A 225 9.20 11.36 -1.08
N LEU A 226 10.37 10.73 -0.97
CA LEU A 226 10.51 9.37 -0.43
C LEU A 226 9.96 9.28 1.00
N LYS A 227 10.38 10.19 1.90
CA LYS A 227 9.88 10.22 3.29
C LYS A 227 8.39 10.58 3.37
N SER A 228 7.95 11.53 2.53
CA SER A 228 6.54 11.94 2.47
C SER A 228 5.64 10.78 2.04
N LEU A 229 6.05 10.03 1.02
CA LEU A 229 5.30 8.88 0.52
C LEU A 229 5.29 7.73 1.54
N LEU A 230 6.40 7.48 2.23
CA LEU A 230 6.46 6.50 3.32
C LEU A 230 5.44 6.83 4.40
N ALA A 231 5.47 8.05 4.95
CA ALA A 231 4.53 8.47 5.99
C ALA A 231 3.07 8.36 5.53
N PHE A 232 2.78 8.84 4.32
CA PHE A 232 1.45 8.81 3.72
C PHE A 232 0.90 7.39 3.59
N ASN A 233 1.68 6.46 3.03
CA ASN A 233 1.24 5.09 2.88
C ASN A 233 1.20 4.34 4.23
N CYS A 234 2.05 4.69 5.21
CA CYS A 234 1.93 4.13 6.57
C CYS A 234 0.59 4.49 7.21
N GLU A 235 0.16 5.76 7.15
CA GLU A 235 -1.16 6.18 7.63
C GLU A 235 -2.29 5.45 6.90
N ARG A 236 -2.30 5.52 5.56
CA ARG A 236 -3.34 4.87 4.74
C ARG A 236 -3.42 3.38 5.01
N SER A 237 -2.27 2.72 5.06
CA SER A 237 -2.17 1.29 5.32
C SER A 237 -2.77 0.94 6.67
N MET A 238 -2.39 1.63 7.75
CA MET A 238 -2.92 1.33 9.08
C MET A 238 -4.43 1.58 9.17
N GLN A 239 -4.93 2.67 8.58
CA GLN A 239 -6.36 2.98 8.53
C GLN A 239 -7.15 1.92 7.78
N VAL A 240 -6.73 1.58 6.55
CA VAL A 240 -7.37 0.59 5.68
C VAL A 240 -7.31 -0.80 6.31
N ALA A 241 -6.17 -1.19 6.88
CA ALA A 241 -5.97 -2.49 7.48
C ALA A 241 -6.85 -2.69 8.72
N GLN A 242 -6.94 -1.68 9.60
CA GLN A 242 -7.82 -1.70 10.77
C GLN A 242 -9.30 -1.70 10.38
N ALA A 243 -9.70 -0.90 9.40
CA ALA A 243 -11.07 -0.88 8.89
C ALA A 243 -11.47 -2.24 8.28
N ALA A 244 -10.58 -2.85 7.51
CA ALA A 244 -10.78 -4.18 6.95
C ALA A 244 -10.82 -5.26 8.05
N GLN A 245 -10.02 -5.12 9.11
CA GLN A 245 -10.04 -6.06 10.24
C GLN A 245 -11.35 -5.98 11.04
N ALA A 246 -11.93 -4.78 11.18
CA ALA A 246 -13.23 -4.57 11.82
C ALA A 246 -14.41 -5.09 10.97
N THR A 247 -14.17 -5.43 9.69
CA THR A 247 -15.18 -5.85 8.74
C THR A 247 -15.16 -7.38 8.57
N PRO A 248 -16.23 -8.12 8.99
CA PRO A 248 -16.23 -9.59 8.96
C PRO A 248 -15.90 -10.22 7.60
N GLU A 249 -16.28 -9.56 6.52
CA GLU A 249 -16.04 -9.99 5.15
C GLU A 249 -14.56 -9.89 4.75
N LEU A 250 -13.75 -9.05 5.42
CA LEU A 250 -12.37 -8.71 5.01
C LEU A 250 -11.28 -9.06 6.06
N ASN A 251 -11.68 -9.48 7.25
CA ASN A 251 -10.78 -9.69 8.38
C ASN A 251 -9.84 -10.89 8.22
N HIS A 252 -8.67 -10.82 8.87
CA HIS A 252 -7.71 -11.91 8.93
C HIS A 252 -7.53 -12.37 10.39
N PRO A 253 -7.63 -13.69 10.69
CA PRO A 253 -7.43 -14.20 12.05
C PRO A 253 -6.03 -13.98 12.67
N ARG A 254 -5.03 -13.57 11.88
CA ARG A 254 -3.65 -13.34 12.35
C ARG A 254 -3.32 -11.86 12.53
N PHE A 255 -4.23 -10.96 12.18
CA PHE A 255 -3.98 -9.52 12.18
C PHE A 255 -3.51 -9.02 13.54
N ASP A 256 -4.27 -9.29 14.60
CA ASP A 256 -3.97 -8.77 15.93
C ASP A 256 -2.65 -9.31 16.47
N GLY A 257 -2.38 -10.61 16.26
CA GLY A 257 -1.11 -11.23 16.63
C GLY A 257 0.09 -10.64 15.88
N TYR A 258 -0.08 -10.33 14.58
CA TYR A 258 0.97 -9.69 13.79
C TYR A 258 1.22 -8.24 14.23
N LEU A 259 0.14 -7.46 14.42
CA LEU A 259 0.23 -6.07 14.89
C LEU A 259 0.87 -5.97 16.27
N GLU A 260 0.54 -6.90 17.17
CA GLU A 260 1.15 -6.97 18.49
C GLU A 260 2.65 -7.25 18.39
N LYS A 261 3.07 -8.25 17.60
CA LYS A 261 4.50 -8.51 17.35
C LYS A 261 5.22 -7.28 16.79
N PHE A 262 4.58 -6.54 15.88
CA PHE A 262 5.18 -5.33 15.32
C PHE A 262 5.44 -4.28 16.41
N ARG A 263 4.51 -4.14 17.35
CA ARG A 263 4.59 -3.21 18.49
C ARG A 263 5.59 -3.65 19.55
N THR A 264 5.66 -4.94 19.87
CA THR A 264 6.31 -5.39 21.11
C THR A 264 7.46 -6.36 20.94
N SER A 265 7.57 -7.07 19.80
CA SER A 265 8.66 -8.06 19.63
C SER A 265 10.04 -7.41 19.79
N PRO A 266 10.98 -8.04 20.52
CA PRO A 266 12.33 -7.50 20.73
C PRO A 266 13.14 -7.32 19.44
N ASP A 267 13.00 -8.26 18.49
CA ASP A 267 13.72 -8.24 17.21
C ASP A 267 13.25 -7.11 16.28
N ALA A 268 12.01 -6.63 16.46
CA ALA A 268 11.48 -5.47 15.74
C ALA A 268 11.87 -4.11 16.38
N SER A 269 12.65 -4.10 17.47
CA SER A 269 13.02 -2.85 18.17
C SER A 269 13.86 -1.90 17.31
N GLY A 270 14.72 -2.43 16.42
CA GLY A 270 15.51 -1.63 15.47
C GLY A 270 14.62 -0.84 14.52
N LEU A 271 13.66 -1.53 13.89
CA LEU A 271 12.70 -0.93 12.97
C LEU A 271 11.83 0.14 13.66
N ARG A 272 11.37 -0.12 14.89
CA ARG A 272 10.63 0.88 15.67
C ARG A 272 11.47 2.11 16.03
N ARG A 273 12.76 1.94 16.34
CA ARG A 273 13.66 3.08 16.60
C ARG A 273 13.86 3.92 15.34
N PHE A 274 14.09 3.26 14.20
CA PHE A 274 14.18 3.93 12.90
C PHE A 274 12.91 4.74 12.59
N ALA A 275 11.73 4.11 12.68
CA ALA A 275 10.46 4.78 12.41
C ALA A 275 10.26 6.02 13.29
N ARG A 276 10.51 5.92 14.61
CA ARG A 276 10.38 7.08 15.52
C ARG A 276 11.38 8.20 15.21
N ALA A 277 12.59 7.86 14.78
CA ALA A 277 13.62 8.84 14.43
C ALA A 277 13.26 9.59 13.15
N GLU A 278 12.73 8.89 12.14
CA GLU A 278 12.48 9.46 10.81
C GLU A 278 11.07 10.05 10.64
N LEU A 279 10.07 9.47 11.29
CA LEU A 279 8.66 9.85 11.17
C LEU A 279 8.12 10.56 12.42
N GLY A 280 8.91 10.61 13.50
CA GLY A 280 8.53 11.23 14.76
C GLY A 280 7.86 10.26 15.74
N ALA A 281 8.28 10.31 17.00
CA ALA A 281 7.80 9.39 18.04
C ALA A 281 6.29 9.53 18.33
N ASP A 282 5.77 10.75 18.38
CA ASP A 282 4.34 10.98 18.65
C ASP A 282 3.46 10.52 17.49
N TRP A 283 3.93 10.73 16.26
CA TRP A 283 3.28 10.23 15.06
C TRP A 283 3.27 8.69 15.02
N CYS A 284 4.40 8.03 15.33
CA CYS A 284 4.45 6.55 15.42
C CYS A 284 3.52 6.00 16.49
N ARG A 285 3.42 6.67 17.65
CA ARG A 285 2.49 6.30 18.72
C ARG A 285 1.05 6.35 18.22
N GLN A 286 0.73 7.36 17.42
CA GLN A 286 -0.61 7.58 16.90
C GLN A 286 -0.97 6.58 15.77
N VAL A 287 -0.07 6.39 14.81
CA VAL A 287 -0.32 5.56 13.62
C VAL A 287 -0.11 4.07 13.91
N PHE A 288 0.97 3.72 14.60
CA PHE A 288 1.33 2.33 14.86
C PHE A 288 1.00 1.86 16.28
N GLY A 289 0.93 2.76 17.26
CA GLY A 289 0.73 2.41 18.66
C GLY A 289 2.02 2.16 19.45
N PHE A 290 3.18 2.64 18.97
CA PHE A 290 4.46 2.52 19.69
C PHE A 290 5.32 3.78 19.63
#